data_AF-A0A2E8GZX9-F1
#
_entry.id   AF-A0A2E8GZX9-F1
#
_cell.length_a   1.000
_cell.length_b   1.000
_cell.length_c   1.000
_cell.angle_alpha   90.00
_cell.angle_beta   90.00
_cell.angle_gamma   90.00
#
_symmetry.space_group_name_H-M   'P 1'
#
loop_
_entity.id
_entity.type
_entity.pdbx_description
1 polymer ?
#
loop_
_entity_poly.entity_id
_entity_poly.type
_entity_poly.pdbx_seq_one_letter_code
_entity_poly.pdbx_strand_id
1 'polypeptide(L)'
;MVYGGWEGHEPKQTADVFAPLLEDAGFEVTLSDTMDSFLDGDLMQSMSLVVPCWTMGQIEAEQEKGLREAVESGVGLGGWHGGMCDAFRNACSYQMITGGQFVGHPDGIKDYTVNITAKEDPIVAGIPDFQMHSEQYYMHTDPGNEVLATTTFEAESAPWVSGTVMPVVWRRIWGEGKVFYSSLGHVAADYEVEEAKEIQRRGLLWAARD
;
A
#
# COMPACT_ATOMS: atom_id res chain seq x y z
N MET A 1 -8.78 -9.67 -1.75
CA MET A 1 -8.69 -8.19 -1.73
C MET A 1 -9.97 -7.65 -1.12
N VAL A 2 -9.88 -6.68 -0.21
CA VAL A 2 -11.03 -6.06 0.45
C VAL A 2 -11.10 -4.61 0.00
N TYR A 3 -12.16 -4.21 -0.69
CA TYR A 3 -12.28 -2.90 -1.31
C TYR A 3 -13.49 -2.12 -0.77
N GLY A 4 -13.36 -0.80 -0.71
CA GLY A 4 -14.41 0.10 -0.24
C GLY A 4 -13.84 1.45 0.19
N GLY A 5 -14.53 2.13 1.10
CA GLY A 5 -14.09 3.43 1.60
C GLY A 5 -14.42 4.57 0.64
N TRP A 6 -13.46 5.46 0.37
CA TRP A 6 -13.70 6.67 -0.42
C TRP A 6 -13.58 6.43 -1.94
N GLU A 7 -14.66 6.69 -2.67
CA GLU A 7 -14.73 6.54 -4.13
C GLU A 7 -13.74 7.41 -4.92
N GLY A 8 -13.21 8.48 -4.32
CA GLY A 8 -12.19 9.32 -4.97
C GLY A 8 -10.86 8.60 -5.22
N HIS A 9 -10.58 7.50 -4.51
CA HIS A 9 -9.45 6.62 -4.78
C HIS A 9 -9.79 5.41 -5.66
N GLU A 10 -11.01 5.38 -6.21
CA GLU A 10 -11.48 4.31 -7.11
C GLU A 10 -11.17 2.89 -6.59
N PRO A 11 -11.60 2.53 -5.37
CA PRO A 11 -11.14 1.31 -4.69
C PRO A 11 -11.48 0.03 -5.48
N LYS A 12 -12.62 0.01 -6.18
CA LYS A 12 -12.99 -1.13 -7.03
C LYS A 12 -12.18 -1.16 -8.32
N GLN A 13 -11.98 -0.02 -8.97
CA GLN A 13 -11.29 0.07 -10.25
C GLN A 13 -9.80 -0.23 -10.09
N THR A 14 -9.17 0.27 -9.02
CA THR A 14 -7.78 -0.07 -8.68
C THR A 14 -7.66 -1.55 -8.30
N ALA A 15 -8.63 -2.13 -7.57
CA ALA A 15 -8.66 -3.57 -7.34
C ALA A 15 -8.78 -4.37 -8.66
N ASP A 16 -9.57 -3.90 -9.61
CA ASP A 16 -9.74 -4.51 -10.94
C ASP A 16 -8.48 -4.42 -11.81
N VAL A 17 -7.53 -3.52 -11.51
CA VAL A 17 -6.21 -3.49 -12.14
C VAL A 17 -5.33 -4.63 -11.62
N PHE A 18 -5.34 -4.91 -10.32
CA PHE A 18 -4.40 -5.85 -9.69
C PHE A 18 -4.93 -7.26 -9.51
N ALA A 19 -6.25 -7.46 -9.43
CA ALA A 19 -6.84 -8.80 -9.35
C ALA A 19 -6.39 -9.68 -10.53
N PRO A 20 -6.49 -9.24 -11.80
CA PRO A 20 -6.02 -10.06 -12.92
C PRO A 20 -4.51 -10.33 -12.89
N LEU A 21 -3.70 -9.39 -12.39
CA LEU A 21 -2.25 -9.59 -12.27
C LEU A 21 -1.86 -10.63 -11.21
N LEU A 22 -2.66 -10.75 -10.15
CA LEU A 22 -2.50 -11.80 -9.14
C LEU A 22 -3.00 -13.14 -9.69
N GLU A 23 -4.11 -13.17 -10.42
CA GLU A 23 -4.61 -14.37 -11.09
C GLU A 23 -3.59 -14.91 -12.12
N ASP A 24 -3.00 -14.05 -12.94
CA ASP A 24 -1.93 -14.40 -13.89
C ASP A 24 -0.67 -14.93 -13.17
N ALA A 25 -0.45 -14.52 -11.93
CA ALA A 25 0.62 -15.03 -11.08
C ALA A 25 0.25 -16.35 -10.35
N GLY A 26 -0.95 -16.89 -10.59
CA GLY A 26 -1.40 -18.18 -10.07
C GLY A 26 -2.20 -18.12 -8.77
N PHE A 27 -2.61 -16.93 -8.32
CA PHE A 27 -3.46 -16.79 -7.13
C PHE A 27 -4.93 -17.02 -7.48
N GLU A 28 -5.68 -17.62 -6.54
CA GLU A 28 -7.13 -17.49 -6.51
C GLU A 28 -7.49 -16.16 -5.82
N VAL A 29 -8.18 -15.27 -6.53
CA VAL A 29 -8.50 -13.93 -6.01
C VAL A 29 -9.96 -13.83 -5.59
N THR A 30 -10.18 -13.66 -4.29
CA THR A 30 -11.48 -13.29 -3.73
C THR A 30 -11.57 -11.78 -3.58
N LEU A 31 -12.59 -11.17 -4.16
CA LEU A 31 -12.94 -9.76 -3.96
C LEU A 31 -14.07 -9.65 -2.93
N SER A 32 -13.88 -8.81 -1.91
CA SER A 32 -14.87 -8.53 -0.87
C SER A 32 -15.10 -7.03 -0.74
N ASP A 33 -16.36 -6.61 -0.69
CA ASP A 33 -16.79 -5.23 -0.46
C ASP A 33 -17.10 -4.95 1.02
N THR A 34 -16.68 -5.84 1.93
CA THR A 34 -16.90 -5.72 3.37
C THR A 34 -15.66 -6.08 4.19
N MET A 35 -15.41 -5.32 5.25
CA MET A 35 -14.37 -5.63 6.25
C MET A 35 -14.74 -6.80 7.15
N ASP A 36 -15.98 -7.29 7.10
CA ASP A 36 -16.39 -8.48 7.85
C ASP A 36 -15.66 -9.75 7.38
N SER A 37 -15.01 -9.73 6.22
CA SER A 37 -14.06 -10.77 5.83
C SER A 37 -12.94 -10.96 6.85
N PHE A 38 -12.54 -9.92 7.59
CA PHE A 38 -11.53 -10.02 8.63
C PHE A 38 -12.03 -10.75 9.89
N LEU A 39 -13.34 -10.93 10.06
CA LEU A 39 -13.93 -11.67 11.18
C LEU A 39 -13.92 -13.19 10.95
N ASP A 40 -13.78 -13.63 9.71
CA ASP A 40 -13.71 -15.04 9.35
C ASP A 40 -12.28 -15.56 9.51
N GLY A 41 -11.99 -16.14 10.69
CA GLY A 41 -10.67 -16.65 11.03
C GLY A 41 -10.19 -17.76 10.10
N ASP A 42 -11.08 -18.65 9.65
CA ASP A 42 -10.70 -19.76 8.75
C ASP A 42 -10.35 -19.21 7.36
N LEU A 43 -11.14 -18.24 6.86
CA LEU A 43 -10.81 -17.53 5.63
C LEU A 43 -9.45 -16.82 5.76
N MET A 44 -9.26 -16.00 6.78
CA MET A 44 -8.05 -15.22 6.96
C MET A 44 -6.80 -16.10 7.08
N GLN A 45 -6.88 -17.21 7.81
CA GLN A 45 -5.78 -18.17 7.94
C GLN A 45 -5.52 -18.99 6.67
N SER A 46 -6.46 -19.01 5.71
CA SER A 46 -6.25 -19.66 4.40
C SER A 46 -5.60 -18.75 3.35
N MET A 47 -5.56 -17.43 3.57
CA MET A 47 -5.06 -16.47 2.57
C MET A 47 -3.54 -16.44 2.48
N SER A 48 -2.95 -16.43 1.28
CA SER A 48 -1.52 -16.11 1.12
C SER A 48 -1.23 -14.61 1.26
N LEU A 49 -2.20 -13.76 0.91
CA LEU A 49 -2.06 -12.31 0.86
C LEU A 49 -3.40 -11.63 1.14
N VAL A 50 -3.38 -10.61 2.00
CA VAL A 50 -4.49 -9.67 2.19
C VAL A 50 -4.10 -8.33 1.55
N VAL A 51 -5.01 -7.79 0.75
CA VAL A 51 -4.87 -6.50 0.08
C VAL A 51 -6.02 -5.59 0.48
N PRO A 52 -5.81 -4.65 1.42
CA PRO A 52 -6.80 -3.64 1.76
C PRO A 52 -6.77 -2.50 0.74
N CYS A 53 -7.94 -2.19 0.19
CA CYS A 53 -8.22 -1.09 -0.72
C CYS A 53 -9.35 -0.24 -0.11
N TRP A 54 -9.12 0.33 1.07
CA TRP A 54 -10.16 0.96 1.91
C TRP A 54 -9.75 2.32 2.49
N THR A 55 -9.87 3.38 1.71
CA THR A 55 -9.49 4.74 2.15
C THR A 55 -10.40 5.34 3.21
N MET A 56 -9.83 6.07 4.17
CA MET A 56 -10.45 6.80 5.30
C MET A 56 -11.29 5.98 6.29
N GLY A 57 -11.74 4.78 5.91
CA GLY A 57 -12.66 3.98 6.71
C GLY A 57 -12.17 3.68 8.12
N GLN A 58 -13.09 3.24 8.97
CA GLN A 58 -12.82 2.80 10.33
C GLN A 58 -12.89 1.28 10.38
N ILE A 59 -11.96 0.67 11.09
CA ILE A 59 -11.94 -0.77 11.36
C ILE A 59 -12.39 -1.01 12.80
N GLU A 60 -13.31 -1.95 12.99
CA GLU A 60 -13.74 -2.34 14.33
C GLU A 60 -12.68 -3.20 15.02
N ALA A 61 -12.68 -3.22 16.36
CA ALA A 61 -11.62 -3.89 17.13
C ALA A 61 -11.46 -5.39 16.80
N GLU A 62 -12.56 -6.11 16.57
CA GLU A 62 -12.49 -7.53 16.19
C GLU A 62 -12.04 -7.74 14.74
N GLN A 63 -12.37 -6.83 13.82
CA GLN A 63 -11.87 -6.85 12.44
C GLN A 63 -10.36 -6.60 12.41
N GLU A 64 -9.89 -5.61 13.17
CA GLU A 64 -8.46 -5.30 13.31
C GLU A 64 -7.70 -6.47 13.91
N LYS A 65 -8.25 -7.08 14.97
CA LYS A 65 -7.66 -8.25 15.61
C LYS A 65 -7.54 -9.43 14.63
N GLY A 66 -8.59 -9.73 13.86
CA GLY A 66 -8.55 -10.82 12.89
C GLY A 66 -7.50 -10.59 11.79
N LEU A 67 -7.39 -9.36 11.28
CA LEU A 67 -6.33 -8.99 10.33
C LEU A 67 -4.94 -9.11 10.98
N ARG A 68 -4.75 -8.57 12.17
CA ARG A 68 -3.49 -8.61 12.90
C ARG A 68 -3.03 -10.02 13.18
N GLU A 69 -3.90 -10.88 13.71
CA GLU A 69 -3.57 -12.28 14.04
C GLU A 69 -3.22 -13.09 12.78
N ALA A 70 -3.85 -12.80 11.65
CA ALA A 70 -3.52 -13.39 10.35
C ALA A 70 -2.12 -12.98 9.88
N VAL A 71 -1.79 -11.68 9.94
CA VAL A 71 -0.46 -11.20 9.55
C VAL A 71 0.62 -11.73 10.50
N GLU A 72 0.34 -11.75 11.81
CA GLU A 72 1.24 -12.31 12.82
C GLU A 72 1.55 -13.80 12.56
N SER A 73 0.59 -14.57 12.01
CA SER A 73 0.76 -15.99 11.63
C SER A 73 1.36 -16.23 10.25
N GLY A 74 1.82 -15.18 9.56
CA GLY A 74 2.54 -15.29 8.30
C GLY A 74 1.74 -14.92 7.05
N VAL A 75 0.45 -14.58 7.17
CA VAL A 75 -0.31 -14.05 6.02
C VAL A 75 0.34 -12.75 5.55
N GLY A 76 0.56 -12.64 4.23
CA GLY A 76 1.08 -11.42 3.64
C GLY A 76 0.11 -10.25 3.76
N LEU A 77 0.63 -9.04 3.91
CA LEU A 77 -0.15 -7.81 3.81
C LEU A 77 0.49 -6.90 2.76
N GLY A 78 -0.26 -6.51 1.74
CA GLY A 78 0.26 -5.66 0.68
C GLY A 78 -0.78 -4.67 0.22
N GLY A 79 -0.41 -3.42 -0.03
CA GLY A 79 -1.38 -2.43 -0.49
C GLY A 79 -0.74 -1.15 -0.99
N TRP A 80 -1.59 -0.19 -1.33
CA TRP A 80 -1.17 1.06 -1.94
C TRP A 80 -1.93 2.27 -1.41
N HIS A 81 -1.29 3.42 -1.60
CA HIS A 81 -1.83 4.77 -1.45
C HIS A 81 -2.72 4.90 -0.22
N GLY A 82 -3.90 5.51 -0.39
CA GLY A 82 -4.87 5.62 0.67
C GLY A 82 -5.63 4.32 0.95
N GLY A 83 -5.59 3.34 0.04
CA GLY A 83 -6.25 2.05 0.24
C GLY A 83 -5.74 1.29 1.46
N MET A 84 -4.46 1.49 1.80
CA MET A 84 -3.82 0.89 2.96
C MET A 84 -3.44 1.92 4.02
N CYS A 85 -2.63 2.94 3.70
CA CYS A 85 -2.09 3.83 4.75
C CYS A 85 -2.85 5.15 4.93
N ASP A 86 -3.97 5.34 4.21
CA ASP A 86 -5.01 6.30 4.59
C ASP A 86 -6.25 5.62 5.20
N ALA A 87 -6.19 4.30 5.37
CA ALA A 87 -7.20 3.53 6.08
C ALA A 87 -6.99 3.63 7.60
N PHE A 88 -8.07 3.50 8.36
CA PHE A 88 -8.03 3.14 9.78
C PHE A 88 -7.15 4.06 10.64
N ARG A 89 -7.20 5.37 10.40
CA ARG A 89 -6.32 6.39 11.04
C ARG A 89 -6.33 6.41 12.57
N ASN A 90 -7.33 5.80 13.22
CA ASN A 90 -7.41 5.70 14.69
C ASN A 90 -6.90 4.35 15.24
N ALA A 91 -6.53 3.39 14.40
CA ALA A 91 -6.04 2.07 14.79
C ALA A 91 -4.51 2.06 14.86
N CYS A 92 -3.96 2.36 16.04
CA CYS A 92 -2.50 2.45 16.23
C CYS A 92 -1.77 1.13 15.93
N SER A 93 -2.37 -0.02 16.25
CA SER A 93 -1.81 -1.33 15.93
C SER A 93 -1.72 -1.56 14.42
N TYR A 94 -2.74 -1.16 13.66
CA TYR A 94 -2.69 -1.19 12.21
C TYR A 94 -1.54 -0.34 11.65
N GLN A 95 -1.32 0.87 12.19
CA GLN A 95 -0.19 1.72 11.78
C GLN A 95 1.18 1.10 12.10
N MET A 96 1.30 0.37 13.22
CA MET A 96 2.50 -0.39 13.56
C MET A 96 2.76 -1.55 12.59
N ILE A 97 1.69 -2.19 12.09
CA ILE A 97 1.78 -3.25 11.09
C ILE A 97 2.22 -2.66 9.73
N THR A 98 1.55 -1.61 9.25
CA THR A 98 1.83 -1.02 7.93
C THR A 98 3.14 -0.25 7.88
N GLY A 99 3.57 0.31 9.02
CA GLY A 99 4.78 1.11 9.12
C GLY A 99 4.65 2.52 8.54
N GLY A 100 3.44 2.97 8.22
CA GLY A 100 3.22 4.32 7.75
C GLY A 100 1.77 4.78 7.84
N GLN A 101 1.59 6.10 7.87
CA GLN A 101 0.29 6.75 7.90
C GLN A 101 0.30 8.00 7.04
N PHE A 102 -0.75 8.16 6.25
CA PHE A 102 -1.03 9.39 5.51
C PHE A 102 -1.21 10.59 6.45
N VAL A 103 -0.62 11.72 6.06
CA VAL A 103 -0.75 13.02 6.75
C VAL A 103 -1.37 14.07 5.83
N GLY A 104 -0.96 14.10 4.56
CA GLY A 104 -1.44 15.08 3.59
C GLY A 104 -0.81 14.89 2.22
N HIS A 105 -1.30 15.63 1.24
CA HIS A 105 -0.75 15.72 -0.12
C HIS A 105 -0.70 17.20 -0.54
N PRO A 106 0.28 17.99 -0.05
CA PRO A 106 0.43 19.39 -0.43
C PRO A 106 0.37 19.60 -1.95
N ASP A 107 -0.34 20.65 -2.37
CA ASP A 107 -0.65 20.98 -3.76
C ASP A 107 -1.55 19.98 -4.53
N GLY A 108 -2.00 18.89 -3.90
CA GLY A 108 -2.92 17.92 -4.52
C GLY A 108 -2.26 17.08 -5.61
N ILE A 109 -2.89 17.02 -6.79
CA ILE A 109 -2.36 16.32 -7.96
C ILE A 109 -1.28 17.18 -8.63
N LYS A 110 -0.07 16.63 -8.76
CA LYS A 110 1.09 17.34 -9.29
C LYS A 110 2.09 16.39 -9.94
N ASP A 111 3.03 16.96 -10.68
CA ASP A 111 4.20 16.23 -11.17
C ASP A 111 5.22 16.04 -10.04
N TYR A 112 5.76 14.83 -9.92
CA TYR A 112 6.88 14.54 -9.03
C TYR A 112 7.71 13.37 -9.55
N THR A 113 8.97 13.31 -9.11
CA THR A 113 9.89 12.23 -9.44
C THR A 113 9.91 11.19 -8.31
N VAL A 114 9.84 9.92 -8.67
CA VAL A 114 10.16 8.79 -7.80
C VAL A 114 11.61 8.38 -8.02
N ASN A 115 12.38 8.33 -6.95
CA ASN A 115 13.79 7.95 -6.94
C ASN A 115 13.97 6.55 -6.36
N ILE A 116 14.61 5.65 -7.10
CA ILE A 116 14.86 4.27 -6.68
C ILE A 116 16.11 4.20 -5.81
N THR A 117 15.94 3.85 -4.53
CA THR A 117 17.02 3.86 -3.53
C THR A 117 17.67 2.49 -3.33
N ALA A 118 16.94 1.40 -3.57
CA ALA A 118 17.39 0.02 -3.36
C ALA A 118 17.51 -0.77 -4.67
N LYS A 119 18.38 -0.35 -5.59
CA LYS A 119 18.44 -0.84 -6.99
C LYS A 119 18.58 -2.35 -7.19
N GLU A 120 19.15 -3.05 -6.22
CA GLU A 120 19.34 -4.51 -6.26
C GLU A 120 18.16 -5.29 -5.67
N ASP A 121 17.20 -4.60 -5.03
CA ASP A 121 16.04 -5.25 -4.43
C ASP A 121 15.10 -5.80 -5.50
N PRO A 122 14.65 -7.07 -5.39
CA PRO A 122 13.83 -7.70 -6.44
C PRO A 122 12.54 -6.94 -6.76
N ILE A 123 11.98 -6.16 -5.82
CA ILE A 123 10.76 -5.38 -6.06
C ILE A 123 11.03 -4.23 -7.04
N VAL A 124 12.20 -3.59 -6.99
CA VAL A 124 12.55 -2.41 -7.80
C VAL A 124 13.70 -2.66 -8.79
N ALA A 125 14.21 -3.89 -8.86
CA ALA A 125 15.35 -4.25 -9.71
C ALA A 125 15.09 -3.91 -11.18
N GLY A 126 16.04 -3.18 -11.78
CA GLY A 126 15.97 -2.74 -13.17
C GLY A 126 15.00 -1.60 -13.46
N ILE A 127 14.29 -1.08 -12.45
CA ILE A 127 13.40 0.08 -12.60
C ILE A 127 14.22 1.36 -12.43
N PRO A 128 14.20 2.30 -13.40
CA PRO A 128 14.87 3.59 -13.26
C PRO A 128 14.05 4.54 -12.37
N ASP A 129 14.62 5.70 -12.04
CA ASP A 129 13.83 6.82 -11.54
C ASP A 129 12.78 7.23 -12.60
N PHE A 130 11.56 7.55 -12.19
CA PHE A 130 10.43 7.80 -13.09
C PHE A 130 9.56 8.98 -12.61
N GLN A 131 8.72 9.49 -13.50
CA GLN A 131 7.81 10.60 -13.22
C GLN A 131 6.40 10.09 -12.93
N MET A 132 5.70 10.78 -12.03
CA MET A 132 4.29 10.58 -11.72
C MET A 132 3.55 11.90 -11.86
N HIS A 133 2.29 11.84 -12.29
CA HIS A 133 1.33 12.95 -12.21
C HIS A 133 0.14 12.49 -11.35
N SER A 134 0.22 12.71 -10.04
CA SER A 134 -0.72 12.15 -9.06
C SER A 134 -0.63 12.91 -7.73
N GLU A 135 -1.34 12.48 -6.70
CA GLU A 135 -1.14 12.97 -5.33
C GLU A 135 0.22 12.53 -4.78
N GLN A 136 1.09 13.50 -4.47
CA GLN A 136 2.35 13.24 -3.79
C GLN A 136 2.10 13.13 -2.28
N TYR A 137 2.12 11.90 -1.75
CA TYR A 137 1.82 11.62 -0.35
C TYR A 137 2.93 12.04 0.62
N TYR A 138 2.57 12.86 1.60
CA TYR A 138 3.39 13.12 2.78
C TYR A 138 2.97 12.13 3.88
N MET A 139 3.93 11.30 4.31
CA MET A 139 3.72 10.19 5.22
C MET A 139 4.43 10.43 6.56
N HIS A 140 3.83 9.97 7.65
CA HIS A 140 4.62 9.59 8.82
C HIS A 140 5.03 8.13 8.66
N THR A 141 6.32 7.85 8.76
CA THR A 141 6.89 6.52 8.49
C THR A 141 7.69 6.00 9.68
N ASP A 142 7.59 4.72 9.93
CA ASP A 142 8.39 4.02 10.94
C ASP A 142 9.86 3.88 10.46
N PRO A 143 10.85 4.21 11.30
CA PRO A 143 12.27 4.04 10.96
C PRO A 143 12.69 2.58 10.72
N GLY A 144 11.88 1.59 11.11
CA GLY A 144 12.10 0.17 10.85
C GLY A 144 11.74 -0.27 9.43
N ASN A 145 11.20 0.60 8.58
CA ASN A 145 10.88 0.29 7.19
C ASN A 145 12.15 0.08 6.34
N GLU A 146 12.16 -0.95 5.49
CA GLU A 146 13.13 -1.08 4.40
C GLU A 146 12.64 -0.26 3.21
N VAL A 147 13.18 0.95 3.04
CA VAL A 147 12.77 1.89 1.99
C VAL A 147 13.41 1.54 0.64
N LEU A 148 12.56 1.34 -0.37
CA LEU A 148 12.96 0.92 -1.72
C LEU A 148 12.93 2.06 -2.74
N ALA A 149 12.07 3.04 -2.51
CA ALA A 149 11.99 4.26 -3.30
C ALA A 149 11.55 5.46 -2.45
N THR A 150 11.96 6.65 -2.87
CA THR A 150 11.61 7.93 -2.24
C THR A 150 11.12 8.93 -3.27
N THR A 151 10.57 10.06 -2.81
CA THR A 151 10.37 11.28 -3.60
C THR A 151 10.87 12.47 -2.79
N THR A 152 11.18 13.59 -3.44
CA THR A 152 11.52 14.84 -2.75
C THR A 152 10.41 15.85 -2.91
N PHE A 153 9.96 16.43 -1.80
CA PHE A 153 8.89 17.43 -1.81
C PHE A 153 9.39 18.79 -2.29
N GLU A 154 8.63 19.41 -3.17
CA GLU A 154 8.69 20.83 -3.50
C GLU A 154 7.26 21.37 -3.42
N ALA A 155 6.86 21.95 -2.29
CA ALA A 155 5.47 22.32 -2.03
C ALA A 155 5.27 23.83 -1.89
N GLU A 156 4.31 24.39 -2.63
CA GLU A 156 3.93 25.80 -2.53
C GLU A 156 2.97 26.04 -1.36
N SER A 157 1.98 25.15 -1.19
CA SER A 157 0.98 25.27 -0.12
C SER A 157 1.52 24.91 1.26
N ALA A 158 2.68 24.26 1.33
CA ALA A 158 3.32 23.81 2.56
C ALA A 158 4.86 23.93 2.48
N PRO A 159 5.40 25.16 2.39
CA PRO A 159 6.84 25.36 2.13
C PRO A 159 7.76 24.76 3.21
N TRP A 160 7.24 24.47 4.41
CA TRP A 160 8.00 23.81 5.48
C TRP A 160 8.29 22.33 5.20
N VAL A 161 7.60 21.68 4.27
CA VAL A 161 7.93 20.29 3.86
C VAL A 161 8.90 20.22 2.69
N SER A 162 9.15 21.33 2.00
CA SER A 162 10.03 21.37 0.82
C SER A 162 11.46 20.93 1.17
N GLY A 163 12.05 20.10 0.31
CA GLY A 163 13.34 19.44 0.54
C GLY A 163 13.26 18.14 1.36
N THR A 164 12.08 17.79 1.89
CA THR A 164 11.88 16.50 2.57
C THR A 164 11.98 15.35 1.57
N VAL A 165 12.90 14.42 1.84
CA VAL A 165 12.97 13.13 1.14
C VAL A 165 12.00 12.17 1.83
N MET A 166 10.90 11.84 1.16
CA MET A 166 9.80 11.04 1.69
C MET A 166 9.85 9.61 1.12
N PRO A 167 9.80 8.56 1.95
CA PRO A 167 9.59 7.19 1.48
C PRO A 167 8.26 7.03 0.74
N VAL A 168 8.29 6.39 -0.44
CA VAL A 168 7.09 6.10 -1.25
C VAL A 168 6.90 4.62 -1.55
N VAL A 169 7.93 3.80 -1.34
CA VAL A 169 7.83 2.34 -1.42
C VAL A 169 8.66 1.75 -0.29
N TRP A 170 8.06 0.87 0.50
CA TRP A 170 8.77 0.14 1.54
C TRP A 170 8.23 -1.26 1.75
N ARG A 171 9.04 -2.05 2.45
CA ARG A 171 8.61 -3.33 3.01
C ARG A 171 9.09 -3.47 4.45
N ARG A 172 8.47 -4.40 5.18
CA ARG A 172 8.84 -4.77 6.55
C ARG A 172 8.30 -6.14 6.91
N ILE A 173 8.66 -6.62 8.09
CA ILE A 173 8.12 -7.85 8.68
C ILE A 173 7.29 -7.49 9.91
N TRP A 174 6.15 -8.16 10.08
CA TRP A 174 5.32 -8.09 11.29
C TRP A 174 4.90 -9.49 11.72
N GLY A 175 5.37 -9.93 12.91
CA GLY A 175 5.28 -11.34 13.28
C GLY A 175 6.02 -12.19 12.25
N GLU A 176 5.35 -13.17 11.65
CA GLU A 176 5.87 -13.96 10.54
C GLU A 176 5.46 -13.40 9.15
N GLY A 177 4.58 -12.39 9.11
CA GLY A 177 4.02 -11.82 7.89
C GLY A 177 4.95 -10.82 7.20
N LYS A 178 4.96 -10.88 5.87
CA LYS A 178 5.63 -9.89 5.01
C LYS A 178 4.65 -8.76 4.70
N VAL A 179 5.07 -7.52 4.95
CA VAL A 179 4.26 -6.32 4.73
C VAL A 179 4.88 -5.44 3.65
N PHE A 180 4.13 -5.15 2.59
CA PHE A 180 4.53 -4.28 1.49
C PHE A 180 3.60 -3.06 1.39
N TYR A 181 4.17 -1.89 1.11
CA TYR A 181 3.39 -0.70 0.82
C TYR A 181 4.03 0.17 -0.25
N SER A 182 3.19 0.74 -1.12
CA SER A 182 3.54 1.86 -2.00
C SER A 182 2.58 3.02 -1.80
N SER A 183 3.06 4.25 -1.67
CA SER A 183 2.19 5.44 -1.63
C SER A 183 1.72 5.90 -3.01
N LEU A 184 2.04 5.16 -4.08
CA LEU A 184 1.68 5.52 -5.46
C LEU A 184 0.31 4.94 -5.81
N GLY A 185 -0.45 5.64 -6.66
CA GLY A 185 -1.72 5.17 -7.21
C GLY A 185 -2.94 5.72 -6.49
N HIS A 186 -3.22 7.01 -6.71
CA HIS A 186 -4.43 7.69 -6.28
C HIS A 186 -5.67 7.12 -6.96
N VAL A 187 -5.59 6.90 -8.27
CA VAL A 187 -6.66 6.36 -9.12
C VAL A 187 -6.13 5.27 -10.05
N ALA A 188 -7.01 4.51 -10.70
CA ALA A 188 -6.62 3.39 -11.55
C ALA A 188 -5.71 3.82 -12.73
N ALA A 189 -5.94 5.02 -13.26
CA ALA A 189 -5.16 5.59 -14.37
C ALA A 189 -3.68 5.87 -14.00
N ASP A 190 -3.35 6.03 -12.72
CA ASP A 190 -1.95 6.22 -12.28
C ASP A 190 -1.09 4.99 -12.56
N TYR A 191 -1.72 3.82 -12.69
CA TYR A 191 -1.06 2.58 -13.06
C TYR A 191 -0.91 2.38 -14.58
N GLU A 192 -1.22 3.41 -15.39
CA GLU A 192 -0.68 3.50 -16.77
C GLU A 192 0.81 3.84 -16.75
N VAL A 193 1.36 4.31 -15.63
CA VAL A 193 2.81 4.39 -15.39
C VAL A 193 3.32 2.98 -15.07
N GLU A 194 3.96 2.35 -16.06
CA GLU A 194 4.41 0.96 -16.01
C GLU A 194 5.35 0.67 -14.82
N GLU A 195 6.23 1.61 -14.47
CA GLU A 195 7.11 1.48 -13.30
C GLU A 195 6.31 1.37 -11.99
N ALA A 196 5.30 2.22 -11.79
CA ALA A 196 4.46 2.18 -10.60
C ALA A 196 3.65 0.87 -10.53
N LYS A 197 3.08 0.44 -11.66
CA LYS A 197 2.32 -0.81 -11.77
C LYS A 197 3.19 -2.04 -11.49
N GLU A 198 4.40 -2.07 -12.03
CA GLU A 198 5.32 -3.20 -11.86
C GLU A 198 5.87 -3.27 -10.43
N ILE A 199 6.17 -2.14 -9.80
CA ILE A 199 6.52 -2.07 -8.37
C ILE A 199 5.39 -2.66 -7.52
N GLN A 200 4.16 -2.22 -7.75
CA GLN A 200 3.01 -2.71 -7.00
C GLN A 200 2.82 -4.22 -7.20
N ARG A 201 2.87 -4.70 -8.45
CA ARG A 201 2.78 -6.13 -8.76
C ARG A 201 3.85 -6.93 -8.03
N ARG A 202 5.12 -6.57 -8.14
CA ARG A 202 6.23 -7.28 -7.49
C ARG A 202 6.15 -7.23 -5.97
N GLY A 203 5.72 -6.09 -5.41
CA GLY A 203 5.55 -5.92 -3.98
C GLY A 203 4.45 -6.80 -3.40
N LEU A 204 3.31 -6.90 -4.06
CA LEU A 204 2.23 -7.82 -3.67
C LEU A 204 2.69 -9.28 -3.72
N LEU A 205 3.39 -9.68 -4.79
CA LEU A 205 3.94 -11.03 -4.91
C LEU A 205 5.02 -11.32 -3.86
N TRP A 206 5.86 -10.35 -3.54
CA TRP A 206 6.85 -10.49 -2.47
C TRP A 206 6.17 -10.64 -1.11
N ALA A 207 5.10 -9.90 -0.84
CA ALA A 207 4.37 -9.96 0.43
C ALA A 207 3.63 -11.28 0.62
N ALA A 208 3.15 -11.90 -0.46
CA ALA A 208 2.40 -13.15 -0.38
C ALA A 208 3.21 -14.26 0.30
N ARG A 209 2.56 -14.99 1.20
CA ARG A 209 3.06 -16.23 1.80
C ARG A 209 2.94 -17.38 0.81
N ASP A 210 3.87 -18.33 0.90
CA ASP A 210 3.88 -19.55 0.08
C ASP A 210 2.63 -20.42 0.29
#